data_AF-A0A1T5L4W6-F1
#
_entry.id   AF-A0A1T5L4W6-F1
#
_cell.length_a   1.000
_cell.length_b   1.000
_cell.length_c   1.000
_cell.angle_alpha   90.00
_cell.angle_beta   90.00
_cell.angle_gamma   90.00
#
_symmetry.space_group_name_H-M   'P 1'
#
loop_
_entity.id
_entity.type
_entity.pdbx_description
1 polymer ?
#
loop_
_entity_poly.entity_id
_entity_poly.type
_entity_poly.pdbx_seq_one_letter_code
_entity_poly.pdbx_strand_id
1 'polypeptide(L)'
;MMGKTHYSLGVLYYLLFSMIPAITIVNLSDIGSMVICILASAVGALFPDADSDHSLINSRNPAFKKSNSIVNRYRNLAKKTFAFLFFSVPCGLIIIYMYNKQYLSRELVLISVILFILAINGVKVGEKIYVPILTKGLKRINTGAARIKKYFMMIVYLSIGIACIYLSKGNIEGITWGIIFIAIAIFPHRTFLHSPEGLILATIGVKHVENILSIPNISIAFFIGYFSHLYLADIFTNSGVPISVIPLILRWSNLHNKLKKYRFYMGIYKLLNKKLSIPLVKTGSKLGNWIEGIYVLSLFILLFVVIAKYKIL
;
A
#
# COMPACT_ATOMS: atom_id res chain seq x y z
N MET A 1 -4.34 -0.11 9.24
CA MET A 1 -4.15 1.15 10.02
C MET A 1 -3.32 2.13 9.19
N MET A 2 -2.80 3.24 9.74
CA MET A 2 -1.79 4.04 9.02
C MET A 2 -0.40 3.38 9.07
N GLY A 3 0.42 3.59 8.04
CA GLY A 3 1.78 3.01 7.97
C GLY A 3 2.68 3.38 9.16
N LYS A 4 2.53 4.59 9.74
CA LYS A 4 3.28 4.99 10.94
C LYS A 4 2.89 4.15 12.16
N THR A 5 1.61 3.80 12.26
CA THR A 5 1.08 2.93 13.31
C THR A 5 1.67 1.53 13.15
N HIS A 6 1.63 0.96 11.94
CA HIS A 6 2.25 -0.34 11.67
C HIS A 6 3.73 -0.38 12.03
N TYR A 7 4.51 0.63 11.63
CA TYR A 7 5.92 0.76 12.03
C TYR A 7 6.10 0.73 13.55
N SER A 8 5.31 1.54 14.27
CA SER A 8 5.40 1.65 15.73
C SER A 8 5.02 0.33 16.41
N LEU A 9 3.96 -0.33 15.93
CA LEU A 9 3.52 -1.63 16.45
C LEU A 9 4.60 -2.70 16.24
N GLY A 10 5.21 -2.77 15.05
CA GLY A 10 6.29 -3.73 14.79
C GLY A 10 7.44 -3.61 15.77
N VAL A 11 7.93 -2.38 15.97
CA VAL A 11 9.01 -2.10 16.92
C VAL A 11 8.60 -2.47 18.35
N LEU A 12 7.43 -2.02 18.81
CA LEU A 12 6.97 -2.26 20.18
C LEU A 12 6.72 -3.74 20.47
N TYR A 13 6.11 -4.48 19.53
CA TYR A 13 5.90 -5.92 19.68
C TYR A 13 7.20 -6.70 19.69
N TYR A 14 8.17 -6.32 18.86
CA TYR A 14 9.49 -6.94 18.91
C TYR A 14 10.16 -6.73 20.27
N LEU A 15 10.17 -5.50 20.78
CA LEU A 15 10.72 -5.19 22.09
C LEU A 15 10.01 -5.98 23.20
N LEU A 16 8.67 -6.00 23.20
CA LEU A 16 7.87 -6.76 24.15
C LEU A 16 8.20 -8.27 24.12
N PHE A 17 8.18 -8.90 22.95
CA PHE A 17 8.47 -10.33 22.84
C PHE A 17 9.91 -10.68 23.16
N SER A 18 10.87 -9.78 22.89
CA SER A 18 12.28 -9.97 23.26
C SER A 18 12.51 -9.96 24.78
N MET A 19 11.59 -9.35 25.55
CA MET A 19 11.73 -9.16 27.00
C MET A 19 10.94 -10.16 27.86
N ILE A 20 10.04 -10.96 27.27
CA ILE A 20 9.24 -11.95 28.01
C ILE A 20 10.06 -13.23 28.14
N PRO A 21 10.53 -13.63 29.36
CA PRO A 21 11.43 -14.78 29.54
C PRO A 21 10.85 -16.12 29.07
N ALA A 22 9.52 -16.28 29.10
CA ALA A 22 8.85 -17.47 28.60
C ALA A 22 8.84 -17.57 27.05
N ILE A 23 9.17 -16.46 26.36
CA ILE A 23 9.12 -16.31 24.90
C ILE A 23 10.50 -15.85 24.38
N THR A 24 11.59 -15.98 25.15
CA THR A 24 12.94 -15.60 24.68
C THR A 24 13.45 -16.57 23.61
N ILE A 25 12.89 -16.42 22.42
CA ILE A 25 13.38 -16.96 21.15
C ILE A 25 14.58 -16.09 20.69
N VAL A 26 14.69 -14.86 21.20
CA VAL A 26 15.71 -13.89 20.83
C VAL A 26 16.81 -13.85 21.88
N ASN A 27 18.03 -14.21 21.50
CA ASN A 27 19.22 -14.08 22.35
C ASN A 27 19.80 -12.66 22.19
N LEU A 28 19.68 -11.83 23.23
CA LEU A 28 20.13 -10.44 23.23
C LEU A 28 21.58 -10.37 23.74
N SER A 29 22.55 -10.75 22.91
CA SER A 29 23.96 -10.74 23.32
C SER A 29 24.69 -9.42 23.02
N ASP A 30 24.19 -8.61 22.08
CA ASP A 30 24.86 -7.38 21.63
C ASP A 30 23.86 -6.26 21.24
N ILE A 31 24.18 -5.02 21.61
CA ILE A 31 23.40 -3.81 21.29
C ILE A 31 23.31 -3.62 19.77
N GLY A 32 24.40 -3.87 19.03
CA GLY A 32 24.41 -3.77 17.58
C GLY A 32 23.38 -4.70 16.95
N SER A 33 23.38 -5.96 17.38
CA SER A 33 22.40 -6.97 16.95
C SER A 33 20.95 -6.57 17.29
N MET A 34 20.72 -5.99 18.47
CA MET A 34 19.40 -5.49 18.87
C MET A 34 18.90 -4.37 17.96
N VAL A 35 19.74 -3.39 17.64
CA VAL A 35 19.39 -2.29 16.72
C VAL A 35 19.02 -2.83 15.35
N ILE A 36 19.80 -3.77 14.82
CA ILE A 36 19.52 -4.39 13.52
C ILE A 36 18.19 -5.16 13.54
N CYS A 37 17.89 -5.86 14.63
CA CYS A 37 16.62 -6.56 14.77
C CYS A 37 15.43 -5.61 14.91
N ILE A 38 15.57 -4.49 15.63
CA ILE A 38 14.53 -3.44 15.67
C ILE A 38 14.26 -2.91 14.26
N LEU A 39 15.31 -2.66 13.48
CA LEU A 39 15.19 -2.23 12.09
C LEU A 39 14.53 -3.31 11.22
N ALA A 40 14.91 -4.57 11.40
CA ALA A 40 14.31 -5.70 10.69
C ALA A 40 12.82 -5.85 11.00
N SER A 41 12.42 -5.71 12.27
CA SER A 41 11.01 -5.69 12.67
C SER A 41 10.25 -4.51 12.06
N ALA A 42 10.83 -3.31 12.11
CA ALA A 42 10.26 -2.13 11.47
C ALA A 42 10.05 -2.33 9.95
N VAL A 43 11.02 -2.93 9.26
CA VAL A 43 10.90 -3.27 7.83
C VAL A 43 9.82 -4.33 7.64
N GLY A 44 9.81 -5.40 8.45
CA GLY A 44 8.79 -6.44 8.41
C GLY A 44 7.38 -5.89 8.59
N ALA A 45 7.19 -4.94 9.51
CA ALA A 45 5.90 -4.30 9.75
C ALA A 45 5.43 -3.37 8.62
N LEU A 46 6.33 -2.94 7.74
CA LEU A 46 6.00 -2.14 6.56
C LEU A 46 5.93 -2.96 5.27
N PHE A 47 6.56 -4.13 5.26
CA PHE A 47 6.69 -4.98 4.08
C PHE A 47 5.37 -5.42 3.46
N PRO A 48 4.30 -5.74 4.23
CA PRO A 48 2.99 -6.08 3.66
C PRO A 48 2.45 -5.05 2.66
N ASP A 49 2.75 -3.77 2.89
CA ASP A 49 2.30 -2.65 2.06
C ASP A 49 3.26 -2.34 0.90
N ALA A 50 4.33 -3.12 0.68
CA ALA A 50 5.29 -2.87 -0.39
C ALA A 50 4.66 -2.88 -1.80
N ASP A 51 3.48 -3.48 -1.96
CA ASP A 51 2.68 -3.52 -3.19
C ASP A 51 1.75 -2.29 -3.38
N SER A 52 1.90 -1.23 -2.57
CA SER A 52 1.12 0.01 -2.65
C SER A 52 2.00 1.23 -2.93
N ASP A 53 1.59 2.11 -3.85
CA ASP A 53 2.33 3.33 -4.20
C ASP A 53 2.34 4.38 -3.08
N HIS A 54 1.40 4.26 -2.14
CA HIS A 54 1.27 5.12 -0.97
C HIS A 54 1.96 4.58 0.29
N SER A 55 2.57 3.39 0.22
CA SER A 55 3.25 2.80 1.37
C SER A 55 4.46 3.62 1.82
N LEU A 56 4.84 3.49 3.08
CA LEU A 56 6.03 4.17 3.61
C LEU A 56 7.31 3.71 2.90
N ILE A 57 7.38 2.44 2.51
CA ILE A 57 8.51 1.89 1.73
C ILE A 57 8.61 2.62 0.40
N ASN A 58 7.51 2.70 -0.36
CA ASN A 58 7.55 3.26 -1.71
C ASN A 58 7.61 4.79 -1.73
N SER A 59 6.93 5.46 -0.80
CA SER A 59 6.96 6.92 -0.72
C SER A 59 8.33 7.48 -0.31
N ARG A 60 9.13 6.70 0.43
CA ARG A 60 10.51 7.07 0.80
C ARG A 60 11.56 6.58 -0.19
N ASN A 61 11.26 5.58 -1.02
CA ASN A 61 12.18 5.13 -2.06
C ASN A 61 12.40 6.24 -3.12
N PRO A 62 13.66 6.66 -3.38
CA PRO A 62 13.96 7.71 -4.36
C PRO A 62 13.42 7.44 -5.77
N ALA A 63 13.45 6.18 -6.21
CA ALA A 63 12.99 5.78 -7.55
C ALA A 63 11.48 6.03 -7.71
N PHE A 64 10.68 5.57 -6.74
CA PHE A 64 9.24 5.76 -6.75
C PHE A 64 8.85 7.21 -6.45
N LYS A 65 9.57 7.91 -5.56
CA LYS A 65 9.31 9.33 -5.27
C LYS A 65 9.47 10.20 -6.52
N LYS A 66 10.56 10.02 -7.28
CA LYS A 66 10.82 10.79 -8.51
C LYS A 66 9.80 10.44 -9.60
N SER A 67 9.53 9.16 -9.82
CA SER A 67 8.53 8.71 -10.80
C SER A 67 7.13 9.22 -10.47
N ASN A 68 6.69 9.09 -9.21
CA ASN A 68 5.39 9.59 -8.76
C ASN A 68 5.26 11.10 -8.91
N SER A 69 6.34 11.86 -8.67
CA SER A 69 6.37 13.31 -8.89
C SER A 69 6.15 13.66 -10.36
N ILE A 70 6.83 12.97 -11.28
CA ILE A 70 6.67 13.15 -12.73
C ILE A 70 5.22 12.84 -13.15
N VAL A 71 4.68 11.69 -12.73
CA VAL A 71 3.29 11.31 -13.04
C VAL A 71 2.30 12.33 -12.48
N ASN A 72 2.53 12.83 -11.26
CA ASN A 72 1.68 13.87 -10.66
C ASN A 72 1.75 15.20 -11.43
N ARG A 73 2.94 15.57 -11.95
CA ARG A 73 3.11 16.78 -12.79
C ARG A 73 2.30 16.66 -14.07
N TYR A 74 2.41 15.54 -14.78
CA TYR A 74 1.62 15.29 -16.00
C TYR A 74 0.13 15.19 -15.72
N ARG A 75 -0.28 14.53 -14.62
CA ARG A 75 -1.68 14.50 -14.17
C ARG A 75 -2.23 15.91 -13.98
N ASN A 76 -1.49 16.77 -13.28
CA ASN A 76 -1.93 18.12 -12.99
C ASN A 76 -1.98 18.98 -14.27
N LEU A 77 -1.03 18.81 -15.18
CA LEU A 77 -1.04 19.45 -16.50
C LEU A 77 -2.26 18.99 -17.32
N ALA A 78 -2.49 17.68 -17.43
CA ALA A 78 -3.62 17.11 -18.15
C ALA A 78 -4.97 17.61 -17.59
N LYS A 79 -5.11 17.72 -16.27
CA LYS A 79 -6.30 18.31 -15.66
C LYS A 79 -6.50 19.77 -16.06
N LYS A 80 -5.43 20.58 -16.00
CA LYS A 80 -5.48 21.99 -16.40
C LYS A 80 -5.87 22.14 -17.87
N THR A 81 -5.22 21.39 -18.76
CA THR A 81 -5.53 21.41 -20.19
C THR A 81 -6.97 20.96 -20.46
N PHE A 82 -7.41 19.86 -19.84
CA PHE A 82 -8.77 19.36 -20.00
C PHE A 82 -9.83 20.38 -19.52
N ALA A 83 -9.64 20.94 -18.33
CA ALA A 83 -10.56 21.94 -17.80
C ALA A 83 -10.55 23.24 -18.63
N PHE A 84 -9.39 23.68 -19.08
CA PHE A 84 -9.25 24.84 -19.96
C PHE A 84 -10.02 24.63 -21.27
N LEU A 85 -9.81 23.49 -21.93
CA LEU A 85 -10.52 23.15 -23.18
C LEU A 85 -12.03 23.04 -22.96
N PHE A 86 -12.47 22.45 -21.84
CA PHE A 86 -13.88 22.27 -21.52
C PHE A 86 -14.65 23.61 -21.46
N PHE A 87 -14.05 24.67 -20.93
CA PHE A 87 -14.69 25.98 -20.81
C PHE A 87 -14.37 26.93 -21.98
N SER A 88 -13.16 26.85 -22.56
CA SER A 88 -12.75 27.72 -23.66
C SER A 88 -13.47 27.39 -24.98
N VAL A 89 -13.79 26.12 -25.23
CA VAL A 89 -14.51 25.73 -26.46
C VAL A 89 -15.92 26.35 -26.53
N PRO A 90 -16.79 26.20 -25.50
CA PRO A 90 -18.09 26.89 -25.50
C PRO A 90 -17.95 28.41 -25.54
N CYS A 91 -16.97 28.99 -24.84
CA CYS A 91 -16.70 30.44 -24.88
C CYS A 91 -16.38 30.92 -26.30
N GLY A 92 -15.47 30.22 -26.99
CA GLY A 92 -15.12 30.53 -28.38
C GLY A 92 -16.30 30.39 -29.33
N LEU A 93 -17.13 29.35 -29.17
CA LEU A 93 -18.33 29.16 -29.98
C LEU A 93 -19.35 30.30 -29.80
N ILE A 94 -19.54 30.79 -28.56
CA ILE A 94 -20.41 31.95 -28.30
C ILE A 94 -19.85 33.21 -28.97
N ILE A 95 -18.55 33.47 -28.85
CA ILE A 95 -17.90 34.63 -29.47
C ILE A 95 -18.04 34.59 -31.00
N ILE A 96 -17.77 33.43 -31.62
CA ILE A 96 -17.92 33.22 -33.06
C ILE A 96 -19.38 33.44 -33.49
N TYR A 97 -20.34 32.94 -32.71
CA TYR A 97 -21.76 33.15 -32.99
C TYR A 97 -22.15 34.63 -32.98
N MET A 98 -21.77 35.37 -31.94
CA MET A 98 -22.04 36.82 -31.83
C MET A 98 -21.43 37.59 -33.01
N TYR A 99 -20.20 37.23 -33.40
CA TYR A 99 -19.49 37.84 -34.52
C TYR A 99 -20.21 37.59 -35.85
N ASN A 100 -20.52 36.33 -36.17
CA ASN A 100 -21.17 35.96 -37.44
C ASN A 100 -22.58 36.53 -37.61
N LYS A 101 -23.30 36.75 -36.50
CA LYS A 101 -24.65 37.32 -36.52
C LYS A 101 -24.68 38.84 -36.32
N GLN A 102 -23.52 39.48 -36.11
CA GLN A 102 -23.41 40.89 -35.72
C GLN A 102 -24.35 41.26 -34.56
N TYR A 103 -24.57 40.31 -33.64
CA TYR A 103 -25.52 40.43 -32.55
C TYR A 103 -24.78 40.32 -31.21
N LEU A 104 -24.73 41.42 -30.48
CA LEU A 104 -23.94 41.56 -29.26
C LEU A 104 -24.87 41.72 -28.06
N SER A 105 -25.43 40.61 -27.56
CA SER A 105 -26.25 40.64 -26.36
C SER A 105 -25.40 40.71 -25.09
N ARG A 106 -25.86 41.48 -24.10
CA ARG A 106 -25.15 41.65 -22.82
C ARG A 106 -25.01 40.30 -22.10
N GLU A 107 -26.00 39.45 -22.22
CA GLU A 107 -26.05 38.13 -21.60
C GLU A 107 -24.98 37.20 -22.17
N LEU A 108 -24.80 37.16 -23.49
CA LEU A 108 -23.81 36.29 -24.14
C LEU A 108 -22.38 36.76 -23.84
N VAL A 109 -22.15 38.08 -23.79
CA VAL A 109 -20.86 38.64 -23.36
C VAL A 109 -20.55 38.24 -21.92
N LEU A 110 -21.52 38.38 -21.00
CA LEU A 110 -21.35 38.00 -19.60
C LEU A 110 -21.05 36.49 -19.45
N ILE A 111 -21.79 35.63 -20.16
CA ILE A 111 -21.55 34.18 -20.16
C ILE A 111 -20.14 33.87 -20.67
N SER A 112 -19.69 34.53 -21.73
CA SER A 112 -18.35 34.32 -22.31
C SER A 112 -17.25 34.71 -21.33
N VAL A 113 -17.41 35.83 -20.62
CA VAL A 113 -16.49 36.28 -19.56
C VAL A 113 -16.46 35.27 -18.41
N ILE A 114 -17.62 34.79 -17.94
CA ILE A 114 -17.70 33.77 -16.89
C ILE A 114 -16.98 32.50 -17.34
N LEU A 115 -17.25 32.00 -18.55
CA LEU A 115 -16.59 30.81 -19.09
C LEU A 115 -15.08 31.00 -19.22
N PHE A 116 -14.61 32.19 -19.60
CA PHE A 116 -13.19 32.49 -19.66
C PHE A 116 -12.52 32.44 -18.26
N ILE A 117 -13.14 33.04 -17.25
CA ILE A 117 -12.67 32.97 -15.85
C ILE A 117 -12.66 31.51 -15.37
N LEU A 118 -13.71 30.74 -15.70
CA LEU A 118 -13.80 29.32 -15.40
C LEU A 118 -12.73 28.51 -16.15
N ALA A 119 -12.33 28.86 -17.37
CA ALA A 119 -11.27 28.16 -18.09
C ALA A 119 -9.92 28.26 -17.36
N ILE A 120 -9.59 29.42 -16.79
CA ILE A 120 -8.37 29.63 -16.00
C ILE A 120 -8.42 28.85 -14.69
N ASN A 121 -9.59 28.80 -14.03
CA ASN A 121 -9.77 28.18 -12.71
C ASN A 121 -10.40 26.77 -12.74
N GLY A 122 -10.55 26.17 -13.92
CA GLY A 122 -11.52 25.09 -14.13
C GLY A 122 -11.24 23.80 -13.37
N VAL A 123 -9.98 23.55 -13.00
CA VAL A 123 -9.62 22.39 -12.16
C VAL A 123 -10.22 22.51 -10.76
N LYS A 124 -10.12 23.68 -10.13
CA LYS A 124 -10.68 23.92 -8.78
C LYS A 124 -12.20 23.79 -8.80
N VAL A 125 -12.82 24.25 -9.88
CA VAL A 125 -14.28 24.17 -10.09
C VAL A 125 -14.71 22.72 -10.25
N GLY A 126 -14.10 21.94 -11.14
CA GLY A 126 -14.51 20.55 -11.38
C GLY A 126 -14.24 19.58 -10.23
N GLU A 127 -13.36 19.92 -9.30
CA GLU A 127 -13.09 19.14 -8.08
C GLU A 127 -14.01 19.51 -6.91
N LYS A 128 -14.47 20.77 -6.82
CA LYS A 128 -15.34 21.27 -5.72
C LYS A 128 -16.82 21.31 -6.07
N ILE A 129 -17.13 21.63 -7.33
CA ILE A 129 -18.49 21.77 -7.86
C ILE A 129 -18.72 20.63 -8.84
N TYR A 130 -19.79 19.87 -8.61
CA TYR A 130 -20.11 18.73 -9.44
C TYR A 130 -20.67 19.20 -10.79
N VAL A 131 -19.85 19.08 -11.84
CA VAL A 131 -20.26 19.25 -13.24
C VAL A 131 -20.07 17.88 -13.92
N PRO A 132 -21.14 17.14 -14.27
CA PRO A 132 -21.06 15.70 -14.54
C PRO A 132 -19.96 15.29 -15.52
N ILE A 133 -19.85 15.98 -16.66
CA ILE A 133 -18.87 15.68 -17.71
C ILE A 133 -17.45 16.04 -17.26
N LEU A 134 -17.25 17.25 -16.73
CA LEU A 134 -15.97 17.73 -16.24
C LEU A 134 -15.44 16.85 -15.09
N THR A 135 -16.27 16.61 -14.07
CA THR A 135 -15.91 15.78 -12.91
C THR A 135 -15.60 14.34 -13.34
N LYS A 136 -16.37 13.74 -14.26
CA LYS A 136 -16.08 12.40 -14.80
C LYS A 136 -14.76 12.36 -15.58
N GLY A 137 -14.48 13.39 -16.38
CA GLY A 137 -13.20 13.54 -17.10
C GLY A 137 -12.01 13.68 -16.16
N LEU A 138 -12.10 14.56 -15.16
CA LEU A 138 -11.05 14.72 -14.14
C LEU A 138 -10.83 13.43 -13.33
N LYS A 139 -11.90 12.69 -13.03
CA LYS A 139 -11.81 11.36 -12.38
C LYS A 139 -11.08 10.35 -13.27
N ARG A 140 -11.36 10.32 -14.58
CA ARG A 140 -10.64 9.46 -15.54
C ARG A 140 -9.14 9.78 -15.55
N ILE A 141 -8.76 11.06 -15.57
CA ILE A 141 -7.36 11.49 -15.50
C ILE A 141 -6.70 11.01 -14.19
N ASN A 142 -7.38 11.15 -13.05
CA ASN A 142 -6.88 10.63 -11.76
C ASN A 142 -6.67 9.11 -11.79
N THR A 143 -7.66 8.35 -12.28
CA THR A 143 -7.55 6.89 -12.37
C THR A 143 -6.47 6.45 -13.34
N GLY A 144 -6.28 7.17 -14.46
CA GLY A 144 -5.22 6.90 -15.42
C GLY A 144 -3.83 7.11 -14.80
N ALA A 145 -3.64 8.23 -14.09
CA ALA A 145 -2.40 8.50 -13.37
C ALA A 145 -2.10 7.42 -12.31
N ALA A 146 -3.10 6.96 -11.56
CA ALA A 146 -2.92 5.88 -10.59
C ALA A 146 -2.51 4.55 -11.26
N ARG A 147 -3.10 4.20 -12.41
CA ARG A 147 -2.69 3.02 -13.19
C ARG A 147 -1.25 3.13 -13.68
N ILE A 148 -0.83 4.29 -14.19
CA ILE A 148 0.55 4.51 -14.64
C ILE A 148 1.54 4.30 -13.49
N LYS A 149 1.26 4.84 -12.30
CA LYS A 149 2.11 4.60 -11.11
C LYS A 149 2.20 3.12 -10.77
N LYS A 150 1.07 2.41 -10.79
CA LYS A 150 1.02 0.97 -10.55
C LYS A 150 1.85 0.19 -11.57
N TYR A 151 1.75 0.53 -12.86
CA TYR A 151 2.55 -0.12 -13.89
C TYR A 151 4.04 0.15 -13.72
N PHE A 152 4.42 1.37 -13.38
CA PHE A 152 5.81 1.70 -13.09
C PHE A 152 6.35 0.86 -11.92
N MET A 153 5.60 0.78 -10.83
CA MET A 153 5.94 -0.04 -9.67
C MET A 153 6.08 -1.52 -10.02
N MET A 154 5.14 -2.06 -10.80
CA MET A 154 5.18 -3.43 -11.29
C MET A 154 6.42 -3.70 -12.14
N ILE A 155 6.77 -2.79 -13.07
CA ILE A 155 7.98 -2.93 -13.90
C ILE A 155 9.24 -2.95 -13.02
N VAL A 156 9.37 -2.02 -12.07
CA VAL A 156 10.55 -1.96 -11.19
C VAL A 156 10.69 -3.25 -10.38
N TYR A 157 9.63 -3.71 -9.71
CA TYR A 157 9.70 -4.94 -8.93
C TYR A 157 9.92 -6.19 -9.78
N LEU A 158 9.30 -6.25 -10.97
CA LEU A 158 9.53 -7.34 -11.91
C LEU A 158 10.98 -7.37 -12.40
N SER A 159 11.56 -6.21 -12.74
CA SER A 159 12.96 -6.09 -13.15
C SER A 159 13.92 -6.50 -12.02
N ILE A 160 13.67 -6.05 -10.78
CA ILE A 160 14.45 -6.46 -9.62
C ILE A 160 14.34 -7.97 -9.42
N GLY A 161 13.13 -8.53 -9.50
CA GLY A 161 12.91 -9.97 -9.33
C GLY A 161 13.64 -10.81 -10.38
N ILE A 162 13.54 -10.45 -11.65
CA ILE A 162 14.26 -11.11 -12.75
C ILE A 162 15.78 -10.97 -12.56
N ALA A 163 16.26 -9.78 -12.18
CA ALA A 163 17.68 -9.56 -11.92
C ALA A 163 18.19 -10.42 -10.75
N CYS A 164 17.43 -10.54 -9.65
CA CYS A 164 17.77 -11.42 -8.54
C CYS A 164 17.91 -12.88 -8.98
N ILE A 165 16.96 -13.39 -9.78
CA ILE A 165 17.01 -14.78 -10.29
C ILE A 165 18.21 -14.98 -11.23
N TYR A 166 18.43 -14.03 -12.14
CA TYR A 166 19.51 -14.13 -13.13
C TYR A 166 20.90 -14.07 -12.46
N LEU A 167 21.09 -13.09 -11.56
CA LEU A 167 22.36 -12.88 -10.87
C LEU A 167 22.65 -13.96 -9.81
N SER A 168 21.63 -14.68 -9.32
CA SER A 168 21.84 -15.75 -8.35
C SER A 168 22.58 -16.97 -8.92
N LYS A 169 22.64 -17.10 -10.25
CA LYS A 169 23.22 -18.26 -10.94
C LYS A 169 22.70 -19.60 -10.41
N GLY A 170 21.42 -19.65 -10.03
CA GLY A 170 20.78 -20.85 -9.49
C GLY A 170 20.82 -20.98 -7.97
N ASN A 171 21.44 -20.06 -7.23
CA ASN A 171 21.37 -20.06 -5.77
C ASN A 171 19.92 -19.81 -5.30
N ILE A 172 19.45 -20.69 -4.40
CA ILE A 172 18.10 -20.68 -3.81
C ILE A 172 17.76 -19.32 -3.22
N GLU A 173 18.71 -18.63 -2.62
CA GLU A 173 18.49 -17.35 -1.94
C GLU A 173 18.02 -16.26 -2.90
N GLY A 174 18.74 -16.07 -4.01
CA GLY A 174 18.39 -15.09 -5.02
C GLY A 174 17.15 -15.49 -5.83
N ILE A 175 16.90 -16.81 -5.99
CA ILE A 175 15.64 -17.30 -6.57
C ILE A 175 14.46 -16.93 -5.67
N THR A 176 14.59 -17.15 -4.35
CA THR A 176 13.52 -16.88 -3.37
C THR A 176 13.17 -15.40 -3.35
N TRP A 177 14.15 -14.50 -3.26
CA TRP A 177 13.93 -13.06 -3.34
C TRP A 177 13.38 -12.62 -4.69
N GLY A 178 13.86 -13.24 -5.77
CA GLY A 178 13.33 -13.06 -7.10
C GLY A 178 11.83 -13.33 -7.19
N ILE A 179 11.39 -14.49 -6.69
CA ILE A 179 9.98 -14.89 -6.63
C ILE A 179 9.17 -13.92 -5.76
N ILE A 180 9.70 -13.50 -4.61
CA ILE A 180 9.03 -12.51 -3.75
C ILE A 180 8.79 -11.21 -4.54
N PHE A 181 9.81 -10.62 -5.17
CA PHE A 181 9.63 -9.37 -5.92
C PHE A 181 8.69 -9.51 -7.12
N ILE A 182 8.74 -10.64 -7.83
CA ILE A 182 7.77 -10.95 -8.89
C ILE A 182 6.35 -11.03 -8.32
N ALA A 183 6.18 -11.66 -7.15
CA ALA A 183 4.88 -11.74 -6.49
C ALA A 183 4.36 -10.35 -6.08
N ILE A 184 5.21 -9.48 -5.54
CA ILE A 184 4.87 -8.07 -5.24
C ILE A 184 4.40 -7.33 -6.50
N ALA A 185 5.04 -7.57 -7.63
CA ALA A 185 4.69 -6.93 -8.90
C ALA A 185 3.32 -7.38 -9.44
N ILE A 186 3.04 -8.68 -9.39
CA ILE A 186 1.88 -9.30 -10.07
C ILE A 186 0.63 -9.27 -9.19
N PHE A 187 0.76 -9.58 -7.89
CA PHE A 187 -0.40 -9.75 -7.04
C PHE A 187 -1.04 -8.40 -6.69
N PRO A 188 -2.39 -8.31 -6.67
CA PRO A 188 -3.07 -7.09 -6.24
C PRO A 188 -2.76 -6.72 -4.79
N HIS A 189 -2.80 -5.42 -4.47
CA HIS A 189 -2.66 -4.94 -3.10
C HIS A 189 -3.62 -5.66 -2.14
N ARG A 190 -3.11 -6.07 -0.98
CA ARG A 190 -3.84 -6.81 0.08
C ARG A 190 -4.25 -8.22 -0.30
N THR A 191 -3.43 -8.89 -1.10
CA THR A 191 -3.59 -10.31 -1.41
C THR A 191 -2.42 -11.11 -0.88
N PHE A 192 -1.40 -11.39 -1.70
CA PHE A 192 -0.27 -12.24 -1.35
C PHE A 192 0.51 -11.72 -0.14
N LEU A 193 0.94 -10.46 -0.15
CA LEU A 193 1.67 -9.87 0.98
C LEU A 193 0.83 -9.67 2.25
N HIS A 194 -0.48 -9.87 2.16
CA HIS A 194 -1.37 -9.80 3.31
C HIS A 194 -1.91 -11.17 3.68
N SER A 195 -1.30 -12.26 3.23
CA SER A 195 -1.69 -13.63 3.58
C SER A 195 -0.61 -14.33 4.41
N PRO A 196 -0.96 -15.43 5.10
CA PRO A 196 0.05 -16.24 5.80
C PRO A 196 1.16 -16.74 4.87
N GLU A 197 0.84 -17.05 3.61
CA GLU A 197 1.84 -17.51 2.63
C GLU A 197 2.86 -16.41 2.30
N GLY A 198 2.42 -15.16 2.17
CA GLY A 198 3.33 -14.03 1.98
C GLY A 198 4.25 -13.79 3.18
N LEU A 199 3.71 -13.91 4.40
CA LEU A 199 4.48 -13.84 5.65
C LEU A 199 5.55 -14.94 5.71
N ILE A 200 5.17 -16.19 5.45
CA ILE A 200 6.09 -17.34 5.50
C ILE A 200 7.20 -17.17 4.45
N LEU A 201 6.83 -16.90 3.19
CA LEU A 201 7.81 -16.78 2.11
C LEU A 201 8.78 -15.62 2.36
N ALA A 202 8.28 -14.46 2.78
CA ALA A 202 9.12 -13.31 3.10
C ALA A 202 10.08 -13.60 4.27
N THR A 203 9.60 -14.29 5.30
CA THR A 203 10.42 -14.68 6.46
C THR A 203 11.53 -15.66 6.07
N ILE A 204 11.23 -16.64 5.21
CA ILE A 204 12.25 -17.54 4.63
C ILE A 204 13.30 -16.73 3.85
N GLY A 205 12.86 -15.78 3.01
CA GLY A 205 13.75 -14.86 2.31
C GLY A 205 14.69 -14.11 3.25
N VAL A 206 14.17 -13.58 4.37
CA VAL A 206 14.99 -12.90 5.38
C VAL A 206 15.88 -13.87 6.14
N LYS A 207 15.46 -15.12 6.38
CA LYS A 207 16.32 -16.13 7.01
C LYS A 207 17.57 -16.42 6.18
N HIS A 208 17.45 -16.41 4.86
CA HIS A 208 18.63 -16.49 3.99
C HIS A 208 19.56 -15.28 4.16
N VAL A 209 19.02 -14.06 4.23
CA VAL A 209 19.83 -12.85 4.48
C VAL A 209 20.53 -12.92 5.84
N GLU A 210 19.83 -13.40 6.87
CA GLU A 210 20.40 -13.64 8.19
C GLU A 210 21.60 -14.59 8.13
N ASN A 211 21.51 -15.69 7.38
CA ASN A 211 22.61 -16.64 7.25
C ASN A 211 23.82 -16.01 6.52
N ILE A 212 23.59 -15.21 5.47
CA ILE A 212 24.66 -14.52 4.74
C ILE A 212 25.38 -13.50 5.63
N LEU A 213 24.61 -12.70 6.38
CA LEU A 213 25.15 -11.65 7.24
C LEU A 213 25.72 -12.19 8.56
N SER A 214 25.41 -13.44 8.91
CA SER A 214 25.76 -14.06 10.20
C SER A 214 25.27 -13.27 11.41
N ILE A 215 24.14 -12.55 11.29
CA ILE A 215 23.52 -11.80 12.37
C ILE A 215 22.29 -12.57 12.84
N PRO A 216 22.32 -13.23 14.01
CA PRO A 216 21.25 -14.10 14.44
C PRO A 216 19.94 -13.34 14.67
N ASN A 217 18.81 -14.03 14.51
CA ASN A 217 17.46 -13.59 14.90
C ASN A 217 16.85 -12.44 14.07
N ILE A 218 17.49 -11.95 13.00
CA ILE A 218 16.91 -10.96 12.08
C ILE A 218 15.58 -11.46 11.51
N SER A 219 15.51 -12.73 11.10
CA SER A 219 14.30 -13.33 10.54
C SER A 219 13.16 -13.39 11.54
N ILE A 220 13.44 -13.69 12.82
CA ILE A 220 12.45 -13.68 13.90
C ILE A 220 11.95 -12.26 14.14
N ALA A 221 12.85 -11.28 14.17
CA ALA A 221 12.48 -9.88 14.35
C ALA A 221 11.60 -9.37 13.18
N PHE A 222 11.99 -9.67 11.95
CA PHE A 222 11.19 -9.39 10.76
C PHE A 222 9.82 -10.07 10.81
N PHE A 223 9.77 -11.36 11.18
CA PHE A 223 8.54 -12.11 11.35
C PHE A 223 7.61 -11.45 12.36
N ILE A 224 8.11 -11.04 13.53
CA ILE A 224 7.31 -10.35 14.56
C ILE A 224 6.73 -9.05 13.99
N GLY A 225 7.56 -8.26 13.30
CA GLY A 225 7.11 -7.04 12.64
C GLY A 225 5.97 -7.28 11.65
N TYR A 226 6.17 -8.21 10.72
CA TYR A 226 5.20 -8.55 9.68
C TYR A 226 3.93 -9.16 10.30
N PHE A 227 4.08 -10.08 11.25
CA PHE A 227 2.97 -10.69 12.00
C PHE A 227 2.15 -9.62 12.72
N SER A 228 2.81 -8.65 13.36
CA SER A 228 2.10 -7.56 14.05
C SER A 228 1.27 -6.71 13.09
N HIS A 229 1.77 -6.47 11.87
CA HIS A 229 1.02 -5.75 10.85
C HIS A 229 -0.27 -6.50 10.49
N LEU A 230 -0.18 -7.79 10.19
CA LEU A 230 -1.35 -8.56 9.77
C LEU A 230 -2.29 -8.84 10.96
N TYR A 231 -1.79 -9.55 11.96
CA TYR A 231 -2.62 -10.18 12.99
C TYR A 231 -2.89 -9.29 14.20
N LEU A 232 -2.04 -8.30 14.45
CA LEU A 232 -2.18 -7.39 15.61
C LEU A 232 -2.62 -5.99 15.20
N ALA A 233 -2.79 -5.72 13.91
CA ALA A 233 -3.29 -4.45 13.39
C ALA A 233 -4.41 -4.65 12.37
N ASP A 234 -4.14 -5.29 11.24
CA ASP A 234 -5.10 -5.30 10.12
C ASP A 234 -6.33 -6.18 10.34
N ILE A 235 -6.26 -7.21 11.20
CA ILE A 235 -7.46 -7.92 11.70
C ILE A 235 -8.45 -6.95 12.32
N PHE A 236 -7.99 -5.91 13.03
CA PHE A 236 -8.87 -4.96 13.71
C PHE A 236 -9.56 -3.97 12.77
N THR A 237 -9.32 -4.07 11.46
CA THR A 237 -9.89 -3.19 10.45
C THR A 237 -10.97 -3.89 9.64
N ASN A 238 -11.86 -3.11 9.01
CA ASN A 238 -12.85 -3.59 8.03
C ASN A 238 -12.23 -4.33 6.83
N SER A 239 -10.94 -4.16 6.58
CA SER A 239 -10.26 -4.75 5.43
C SER A 239 -9.93 -6.22 5.67
N GLY A 240 -9.56 -6.53 6.92
CA GLY A 240 -9.17 -7.85 7.39
C GLY A 240 -7.92 -8.41 6.70
N VAL A 241 -7.55 -9.61 7.14
CA VAL A 241 -6.44 -10.40 6.59
C VAL A 241 -7.02 -11.61 5.86
N PRO A 242 -6.75 -11.83 4.56
CA PRO A 242 -7.15 -13.06 3.88
C PRO A 242 -6.54 -14.29 4.56
N ILE A 243 -7.34 -15.35 4.74
CA ILE A 243 -6.85 -16.61 5.32
C ILE A 243 -5.81 -17.27 4.40
N SER A 244 -5.96 -17.11 3.08
CA SER A 244 -5.03 -17.69 2.11
C SER A 244 -5.09 -16.95 0.78
N VAL A 245 -3.97 -16.95 0.06
CA VAL A 245 -3.90 -16.48 -1.34
C VAL A 245 -4.42 -17.53 -2.34
N ILE A 246 -4.53 -18.80 -1.95
CA ILE A 246 -4.91 -19.92 -2.82
C ILE A 246 -6.23 -19.68 -3.58
N PRO A 247 -7.32 -19.17 -2.97
CA PRO A 247 -8.55 -18.88 -3.70
C PRO A 247 -8.39 -17.86 -4.83
N LEU A 248 -7.44 -16.92 -4.70
CA LEU A 248 -7.12 -15.97 -5.76
C LEU A 248 -6.41 -16.66 -6.92
N ILE A 249 -5.40 -17.48 -6.63
CA ILE A 249 -4.66 -18.26 -7.63
C ILE A 249 -5.59 -19.22 -8.38
N LEU A 250 -6.49 -19.90 -7.68
CA LEU A 250 -7.47 -20.82 -8.27
C LEU A 250 -8.47 -20.13 -9.19
N ARG A 251 -8.89 -18.89 -8.86
CA ARG A 251 -9.74 -18.08 -9.75
C ARG A 251 -8.97 -17.62 -10.98
N TRP A 252 -7.73 -17.16 -10.79
CA TRP A 252 -6.91 -16.63 -11.88
C TRP A 252 -6.53 -17.71 -12.90
N SER A 253 -6.22 -18.92 -12.44
CA SER A 253 -5.92 -20.09 -13.29
C SER A 253 -7.16 -20.76 -13.92
N ASN A 254 -8.36 -20.22 -13.70
CA ASN A 254 -9.64 -20.80 -14.12
C ASN A 254 -9.93 -22.22 -13.55
N LEU A 255 -9.10 -22.71 -12.62
CA LEU A 255 -9.27 -24.01 -11.95
C LEU A 255 -10.52 -24.03 -11.08
N HIS A 256 -10.89 -22.90 -10.48
CA HIS A 256 -12.11 -22.79 -9.68
C HIS A 256 -13.35 -23.22 -10.46
N ASN A 257 -13.48 -22.81 -11.73
CA ASN A 257 -14.63 -23.17 -12.56
C ASN A 257 -14.70 -24.67 -12.88
N LYS A 258 -13.53 -25.34 -12.97
CA LYS A 258 -13.45 -26.78 -13.21
C LYS A 258 -13.73 -27.60 -11.94
N LEU A 259 -13.29 -27.10 -10.78
CA LEU A 259 -13.33 -27.82 -9.51
C LEU A 259 -14.59 -27.54 -8.67
N LYS A 260 -15.33 -26.46 -8.95
CA LYS A 260 -16.54 -26.08 -8.17
C LYS A 260 -17.63 -27.16 -8.10
N LYS A 261 -17.61 -28.14 -9.01
CA LYS A 261 -18.52 -29.30 -8.99
C LYS A 261 -18.29 -30.23 -7.79
N TYR A 262 -17.08 -30.25 -7.22
CA TYR A 262 -16.75 -31.12 -6.09
C TYR A 262 -17.10 -30.43 -4.76
N ARG A 263 -17.98 -31.05 -3.95
CA ARG A 263 -18.44 -30.50 -2.66
C ARG A 263 -17.30 -30.25 -1.67
N PHE A 264 -16.37 -31.20 -1.55
CA PHE A 264 -15.20 -31.08 -0.66
C PHE A 264 -14.33 -29.86 -1.02
N TYR A 265 -14.03 -29.69 -2.31
CA TYR A 265 -13.33 -28.53 -2.83
C TYR A 265 -14.06 -27.23 -2.47
N MET A 266 -15.38 -27.15 -2.67
CA MET A 266 -16.15 -25.96 -2.33
C MET A 266 -16.14 -25.65 -0.82
N GLY A 267 -16.09 -26.68 0.03
CA GLY A 267 -15.90 -26.51 1.48
C GLY A 267 -14.57 -25.84 1.82
N ILE A 268 -13.46 -26.41 1.34
CA ILE A 268 -12.12 -25.84 1.54
C ILE A 268 -12.01 -24.44 0.95
N TYR A 269 -12.49 -24.24 -0.28
CA TYR A 269 -12.45 -22.96 -0.96
C TYR A 269 -13.20 -21.87 -0.17
N LYS A 270 -14.40 -22.19 0.36
CA LYS A 270 -15.16 -21.25 1.19
C LYS A 270 -14.41 -20.89 2.47
N LEU A 271 -13.74 -21.86 3.10
CA LEU A 271 -12.92 -21.60 4.29
C LEU A 271 -11.75 -20.67 3.95
N LEU A 272 -10.94 -21.02 2.95
CA LEU A 272 -9.74 -20.25 2.57
C LEU A 272 -10.06 -18.86 2.01
N ASN A 273 -11.23 -18.67 1.39
CA ASN A 273 -11.65 -17.39 0.83
C ASN A 273 -12.24 -16.43 1.88
N LYS A 274 -12.37 -16.85 3.15
CA LYS A 274 -12.73 -15.93 4.24
C LYS A 274 -11.58 -14.98 4.54
N LYS A 275 -11.94 -13.86 5.16
CA LYS A 275 -11.01 -12.90 5.75
C LYS A 275 -11.21 -12.89 7.25
N LEU A 276 -10.11 -12.83 7.99
CA LEU A 276 -10.10 -12.60 9.43
C LEU A 276 -10.25 -11.10 9.65
N SER A 277 -11.36 -10.69 10.25
CA SER A 277 -11.64 -9.28 10.56
C SER A 277 -12.50 -9.19 11.81
N ILE A 278 -12.07 -8.35 12.74
CA ILE A 278 -12.80 -7.90 13.93
C ILE A 278 -12.84 -6.37 13.80
N PRO A 279 -13.83 -5.79 13.12
CA PRO A 279 -13.81 -4.40 12.69
C PRO A 279 -13.98 -3.41 13.85
N LEU A 280 -12.88 -3.10 14.55
CA LEU A 280 -12.84 -2.12 15.64
C LEU A 280 -12.41 -0.74 15.14
N VAL A 281 -11.58 -0.69 14.09
CA VAL A 281 -10.92 0.53 13.60
C VAL A 281 -11.28 0.81 12.15
N LYS A 282 -11.79 2.02 11.89
CA LYS A 282 -11.98 2.54 10.53
C LYS A 282 -10.79 3.41 10.13
N THR A 283 -9.95 2.86 9.25
CA THR A 283 -8.75 3.53 8.73
C THR A 283 -9.07 4.90 8.14
N GLY A 284 -8.27 5.92 8.49
CA GLY A 284 -8.40 7.29 7.97
C GLY A 284 -9.53 8.12 8.59
N SER A 285 -10.26 7.58 9.57
CA SER A 285 -11.24 8.36 10.35
C SER A 285 -10.58 9.02 11.56
N LYS A 286 -11.11 10.17 12.02
CA LYS A 286 -10.62 10.85 13.23
C LYS A 286 -10.64 9.92 14.46
N LEU A 287 -11.75 9.19 14.65
CA LEU A 287 -11.91 8.22 15.73
C LEU A 287 -10.91 7.07 15.60
N GLY A 288 -10.74 6.53 14.39
CA GLY A 288 -9.76 5.47 14.13
C GLY A 288 -8.34 5.88 14.48
N ASN A 289 -7.92 7.10 14.10
CA ASN A 289 -6.60 7.63 14.46
C ASN A 289 -6.41 7.75 15.97
N TRP A 290 -7.47 8.12 16.71
CA TRP A 290 -7.44 8.18 18.17
C TRP A 290 -7.27 6.79 18.79
N ILE A 291 -8.02 5.80 18.31
CA ILE A 291 -7.91 4.39 18.77
C ILE A 291 -6.52 3.83 18.45
N GLU A 292 -5.99 4.08 17.24
CA GLU A 292 -4.61 3.72 16.86
C GLU A 292 -3.59 4.31 17.85
N GLY A 293 -3.75 5.58 18.24
CA GLY A 293 -2.88 6.25 19.21
C GLY A 293 -2.96 5.64 20.62
N ILE A 294 -4.17 5.39 21.13
CA ILE A 294 -4.37 4.73 22.44
C ILE A 294 -3.73 3.34 22.43
N TYR A 295 -3.88 2.59 21.34
CA TYR A 295 -3.32 1.26 21.22
C TYR A 295 -1.78 1.27 21.29
N VAL A 296 -1.13 2.15 20.53
CA VAL A 296 0.33 2.33 20.58
C VAL A 296 0.78 2.76 21.99
N LEU A 297 0.07 3.70 22.62
CA LEU A 297 0.37 4.14 23.98
C LEU A 297 0.26 3.00 24.99
N SER A 298 -0.77 2.16 24.89
CA SER A 298 -0.96 1.03 25.78
C SER A 298 0.17 -0.01 25.69
N LEU A 299 0.67 -0.28 24.48
CA LEU A 299 1.82 -1.16 24.27
C LEU A 299 3.11 -0.55 24.82
N PHE A 300 3.28 0.77 24.69
CA PHE A 300 4.42 1.47 25.28
C PHE A 300 4.41 1.40 26.81
N ILE A 301 3.25 1.61 27.44
CA ILE A 301 3.09 1.46 28.90
C ILE A 301 3.39 0.01 29.32
N LEU A 302 2.83 -0.97 28.59
CA LEU A 302 3.07 -2.38 28.85
C LEU A 302 4.57 -2.72 28.78
N LEU A 303 5.29 -2.17 27.80
CA LEU A 303 6.72 -2.35 27.65
C LEU A 303 7.47 -1.84 28.89
N PHE A 304 7.12 -0.64 29.37
CA PHE A 304 7.69 -0.09 30.60
C PHE A 304 7.41 -0.95 31.83
N VAL A 305 6.19 -1.46 31.97
CA VAL A 305 5.81 -2.37 33.07
C VAL A 305 6.63 -3.66 33.03
N VAL A 306 6.84 -4.24 31.84
CA VAL A 306 7.67 -5.44 31.67
C VAL A 306 9.13 -5.14 32.04
N ILE A 307 9.71 -4.05 31.56
CA ILE A 307 11.07 -3.63 31.90
C ILE A 307 11.24 -3.47 33.41
N ALA A 308 10.31 -2.77 34.07
CA ALA A 308 10.34 -2.54 35.51
C ALA A 308 10.21 -3.84 36.32
N LYS A 309 9.32 -4.76 35.90
CA LYS A 309 9.08 -6.03 36.59
C LYS A 309 10.28 -6.97 36.52
N TYR A 310 10.94 -7.05 35.37
CA TYR A 310 12.05 -7.98 35.16
C TYR A 310 13.43 -7.37 35.44
N LYS A 311 13.50 -6.11 35.88
CA LYS A 311 14.76 -5.38 36.16
C LYS A 311 15.76 -5.52 35.01
N ILE A 312 15.29 -5.30 33.77
CA ILE A 312 16.12 -5.38 32.55
C ILE A 312 17.03 -4.13 32.39
N LEU A 313 17.15 -3.32 33.45
CA LEU A 313 18.01 -2.14 33.57
C LEU A 313 18.72 -2.15 34.91
#